data_AF-A0A7K3PVB3-F1
#
_entry.id   AF-A0A7K3PVB3-F1
#
_cell.length_a   1.000
_cell.length_b   1.000
_cell.length_c   1.000
_cell.angle_alpha   90.00
_cell.angle_beta   90.00
_cell.angle_gamma   90.00
#
_symmetry.space_group_name_H-M   'P 1'
#
loop_
_entity.id
_entity.type
_entity.pdbx_description
1 polymer ?
#
loop_
_entity_poly.entity_id
_entity_poly.type
_entity_poly.pdbx_seq_one_letter_code
_entity_poly.pdbx_strand_id
1 'polypeptide(L)'
;MPRTSVPDTPALGGSRWNTFPAAGTTLTAREFFTATEPLLQGVIDDNALTGADGEVLEDQIRAALALGTRETSLPLFLGPDSAPAARELGAQAEAIGQELASWATEALERLLTDPVPLPAGPLIVRSHCYGHLLTPAAADLLLGRRGGPVSMQLYNEWLHQMVLLRDALLPFTNWQDVPLLITPTGLRHTEPARDAFLTELLVRQIRHTSIVAFARDAVTGTSGPAGYGFETSGGTALPAVLDRPPLTAPRHLLTWCPGPAVGETVTYVAEVQDYYAAPRTLVEDLPPATTPSGPLSARPVAAPAADGTRTARIEVTHDGTTAHVDLGQALRGHRFTRREDPAADGAPGTADAWSALRAPGLVWTQSGDVTLDATGQDDLAVLALLGRLYPENVALRPADRSAGRSAARTAADGTGPSRLTILVDPAPAH
;
A
#
# COMPACT_ATOMS: atom_id res chain seq x y z
N MET A 1 14.85 35.86 1.05
CA MET A 1 14.01 34.69 1.37
C MET A 1 13.01 35.09 2.43
N PRO A 2 11.72 35.26 2.10
CA PRO A 2 10.70 35.47 3.12
C PRO A 2 10.35 34.12 3.75
N ARG A 3 10.33 34.08 5.08
CA ARG A 3 9.82 32.96 5.87
C ARG A 3 8.33 32.81 5.56
N THR A 4 7.94 31.62 5.14
CA THR A 4 6.54 31.20 5.06
C THR A 4 5.91 31.35 6.43
N SER A 5 4.91 32.22 6.52
CA SER A 5 4.04 32.40 7.67
C SER A 5 3.24 31.13 7.90
N VAL A 6 3.38 30.53 9.08
CA VAL A 6 2.41 29.55 9.59
C VAL A 6 1.04 30.26 9.64
N PRO A 7 -0.02 29.70 9.06
CA PRO A 7 -1.33 30.32 9.14
C PRO A 7 -1.80 30.34 10.60
N ASP A 8 -2.15 31.53 11.10
CA ASP A 8 -2.79 31.71 12.40
C ASP A 8 -4.02 30.80 12.47
N THR A 9 -4.04 29.87 13.43
CA THR A 9 -5.13 28.92 13.60
C THR A 9 -6.36 29.70 14.11
N PRO A 10 -7.46 29.79 13.36
CA PRO A 10 -8.64 30.50 13.82
C PRO A 10 -9.26 29.76 15.01
N ALA A 11 -9.67 30.49 16.04
CA ALA A 11 -10.45 29.93 17.14
C ALA A 11 -11.67 29.18 16.57
N LEU A 12 -11.90 27.94 17.02
CA LEU A 12 -13.08 27.19 16.59
C LEU A 12 -14.34 27.96 17.07
N GLY A 13 -15.45 27.90 16.35
CA GLY A 13 -16.73 28.50 16.75
C GLY A 13 -17.64 27.48 17.44
N GLY A 14 -18.70 27.91 18.11
CA GLY A 14 -19.61 27.06 18.92
C GLY A 14 -20.40 25.95 18.19
N SER A 15 -20.13 25.70 16.91
CA SER A 15 -20.66 24.58 16.11
C SER A 15 -19.57 23.76 15.42
N ARG A 16 -18.29 24.13 15.60
CA ARG A 16 -17.15 23.56 14.89
C ARG A 16 -16.25 22.85 15.90
N TRP A 17 -16.20 21.52 15.81
CA TRP A 17 -15.45 20.64 16.70
C TRP A 17 -14.08 20.23 16.16
N ASN A 18 -13.77 20.59 14.92
CA ASN A 18 -12.52 20.28 14.23
C ASN A 18 -11.96 21.52 13.53
N THR A 19 -10.66 21.52 13.26
CA THR A 19 -10.01 22.53 12.40
C THR A 19 -9.98 22.10 10.94
N PHE A 20 -10.81 21.12 10.53
CA PHE A 20 -10.75 20.60 9.16
C PHE A 20 -10.96 21.73 8.15
N PRO A 21 -10.15 21.75 7.08
CA PRO A 21 -10.20 22.79 6.06
C PRO A 21 -11.51 22.73 5.26
N ALA A 22 -11.72 23.74 4.41
CA ALA A 22 -12.84 23.75 3.47
C ALA A 22 -12.77 22.52 2.53
N ALA A 23 -13.94 22.09 2.05
CA ALA A 23 -14.06 20.95 1.14
C ALA A 23 -13.10 21.06 -0.04
N GLY A 24 -12.43 19.95 -0.37
CA GLY A 24 -11.47 19.90 -1.49
C GLY A 24 -10.03 20.18 -1.10
N THR A 25 -9.74 20.39 0.18
CA THR A 25 -8.35 20.49 0.67
C THR A 25 -7.80 19.08 0.92
N THR A 26 -6.52 18.87 0.59
CA THR A 26 -5.82 17.63 0.91
C THR A 26 -4.89 17.83 2.10
N LEU A 27 -4.83 16.85 3.02
CA LEU A 27 -3.89 16.83 4.12
C LEU A 27 -3.10 15.51 4.13
N THR A 28 -1.83 15.58 4.54
CA THR A 28 -1.05 14.39 4.91
C THR A 28 -1.59 13.76 6.19
N ALA A 29 -1.12 12.54 6.51
CA ALA A 29 -1.54 11.83 7.71
C ALA A 29 -1.30 12.63 9.00
N ARG A 30 -0.11 13.23 9.16
CA ARG A 30 0.26 14.01 10.35
C ARG A 30 -0.53 15.32 10.43
N GLU A 31 -0.72 16.01 9.30
CA GLU A 31 -1.53 17.24 9.26
C GLU A 31 -2.99 16.97 9.62
N PHE A 32 -3.57 15.88 9.09
CA PHE A 32 -4.93 15.48 9.46
C PHE A 32 -5.03 15.11 10.94
N PHE A 33 -4.06 14.34 11.47
CA PHE A 33 -3.98 14.01 12.89
C PHE A 33 -4.00 15.28 13.74
N THR A 34 -3.12 16.25 13.46
CA THR A 34 -3.09 17.54 14.19
C THR A 34 -4.43 18.28 14.09
N ALA A 35 -5.12 18.22 12.94
CA ALA A 35 -6.42 18.85 12.78
C ALA A 35 -7.55 18.23 13.63
N THR A 36 -7.34 17.02 14.17
CA THR A 36 -8.28 16.35 15.08
C THR A 36 -8.02 16.62 16.57
N GLU A 37 -6.87 17.19 16.93
CA GLU A 37 -6.49 17.46 18.33
C GLU A 37 -7.51 18.26 19.15
N PRO A 38 -8.28 19.21 18.58
CA PRO A 38 -9.32 19.90 19.35
C PRO A 38 -10.38 18.97 19.96
N LEU A 39 -10.62 17.79 19.37
CA LEU A 39 -11.50 16.78 19.96
C LEU A 39 -10.87 16.17 21.21
N LEU A 40 -9.58 15.83 21.17
CA LEU A 40 -8.84 15.34 22.35
C LEU A 40 -8.78 16.41 23.44
N GLN A 41 -8.51 17.67 23.08
CA GLN A 41 -8.55 18.76 24.04
C GLN A 41 -9.93 18.88 24.70
N GLY A 42 -11.01 18.74 23.93
CA GLY A 42 -12.36 18.72 24.48
C GLY A 42 -12.62 17.58 25.46
N VAL A 43 -12.06 16.39 25.20
CA VAL A 43 -12.11 15.26 26.15
C VAL A 43 -11.34 15.59 27.43
N ILE A 44 -10.14 16.18 27.31
CA ILE A 44 -9.32 16.60 28.46
C ILE A 44 -10.09 17.61 29.32
N ASP A 45 -10.65 18.65 28.71
CA ASP A 45 -11.33 19.74 29.40
C ASP A 45 -12.64 19.28 30.06
N ASP A 46 -13.46 18.46 29.37
CA ASP A 46 -14.78 18.01 29.87
C ASP A 46 -14.66 17.01 31.03
N ASN A 47 -13.60 16.17 31.07
CA ASN A 47 -13.35 15.23 32.18
C ASN A 47 -12.38 15.79 33.25
N ALA A 48 -11.84 17.00 33.02
CA ALA A 48 -10.71 17.55 33.75
C ALA A 48 -9.56 16.55 33.89
N LEU A 49 -9.13 15.92 32.78
CA LEU A 49 -8.12 14.85 32.78
C LEU A 49 -6.77 15.33 33.32
N THR A 50 -6.05 14.39 33.92
CA THR A 50 -4.71 14.58 34.48
C THR A 50 -3.72 13.61 33.81
N GLY A 51 -2.43 13.77 34.07
CA GLY A 51 -1.39 12.86 33.55
C GLY A 51 -1.67 11.38 33.82
N ALA A 52 -2.21 11.03 35.00
CA ALA A 52 -2.56 9.66 35.34
C ALA A 52 -3.72 9.09 34.50
N ASP A 53 -4.62 9.96 34.00
CA ASP A 53 -5.70 9.57 33.11
C ASP A 53 -5.20 9.35 31.66
N GLY A 54 -4.03 9.93 31.33
CA GLY A 54 -3.38 9.80 30.02
C GLY A 54 -2.98 8.36 29.69
N GLU A 55 -2.42 7.61 30.64
CA GLU A 55 -2.05 6.20 30.45
C GLU A 55 -3.26 5.33 30.08
N VAL A 56 -4.43 5.59 30.69
CA VAL A 56 -5.67 4.85 30.40
C VAL A 56 -6.14 5.10 28.98
N LEU A 57 -6.07 6.34 28.50
CA LEU A 57 -6.43 6.68 27.13
C LEU A 57 -5.42 6.13 26.13
N GLU A 58 -4.13 6.18 26.43
CA GLU A 58 -3.09 5.57 25.60
C GLU A 58 -3.35 4.07 25.40
N ASP A 59 -3.59 3.33 26.48
CA ASP A 59 -3.86 1.90 26.40
C ASP A 59 -5.12 1.60 25.59
N GLN A 60 -6.17 2.41 25.74
CA GLN A 60 -7.36 2.31 24.92
C GLN A 60 -7.08 2.55 23.44
N ILE A 61 -6.30 3.59 23.11
CA ILE A 61 -5.97 3.96 21.73
C ILE A 61 -5.18 2.84 21.07
N ARG A 62 -4.16 2.34 21.77
CA ARG A 62 -3.35 1.20 21.35
C ARG A 62 -4.23 -0.03 21.13
N ALA A 63 -5.14 -0.34 22.04
CA ALA A 63 -6.04 -1.49 21.93
C ALA A 63 -7.00 -1.38 20.72
N ALA A 64 -7.51 -0.18 20.43
CA ALA A 64 -8.43 0.06 19.32
C ALA A 64 -7.74 0.03 17.95
N LEU A 65 -6.49 0.53 17.87
CA LEU A 65 -5.72 0.59 16.63
C LEU A 65 -4.91 -0.68 16.35
N ALA A 66 -4.64 -1.51 17.37
CA ALA A 66 -4.01 -2.83 17.23
C ALA A 66 -4.88 -3.82 16.44
N LEU A 67 -4.32 -5.01 16.15
CA LEU A 67 -5.03 -6.12 15.52
C LEU A 67 -5.28 -7.26 16.52
N GLY A 68 -6.39 -7.98 16.35
CA GLY A 68 -6.63 -9.27 17.01
C GLY A 68 -7.03 -9.22 18.49
N THR A 69 -7.27 -8.03 19.07
CA THR A 69 -7.86 -7.87 20.40
C THR A 69 -9.39 -7.79 20.34
N ARG A 70 -10.08 -7.82 21.49
CA ARG A 70 -11.53 -7.60 21.52
C ARG A 70 -11.87 -6.17 21.10
N GLU A 71 -11.05 -5.20 21.50
CA GLU A 71 -11.27 -3.77 21.32
C GLU A 71 -10.86 -3.26 19.93
N THR A 72 -10.21 -4.10 19.12
CA THR A 72 -9.74 -3.71 17.79
C THR A 72 -10.88 -3.22 16.90
N SER A 73 -10.62 -2.09 16.23
CA SER A 73 -11.54 -1.53 15.23
C SER A 73 -11.36 -2.15 13.84
N LEU A 74 -10.30 -2.96 13.63
CA LEU A 74 -10.08 -3.75 12.42
C LEU A 74 -9.95 -5.23 12.81
N PRO A 75 -11.03 -6.02 12.70
CA PRO A 75 -11.04 -7.42 13.13
C PRO A 75 -10.34 -8.33 12.09
N LEU A 76 -9.13 -7.94 11.67
CA LEU A 76 -8.29 -8.71 10.78
C LEU A 76 -7.48 -9.71 11.59
N PHE A 77 -7.83 -10.99 11.46
CA PHE A 77 -7.11 -12.09 12.10
C PHE A 77 -6.06 -12.64 11.13
N LEU A 78 -4.79 -12.45 11.47
CA LEU A 78 -3.65 -12.92 10.68
C LEU A 78 -3.17 -14.27 11.23
N GLY A 79 -3.14 -15.28 10.38
CA GLY A 79 -2.60 -16.59 10.66
C GLY A 79 -1.73 -17.11 9.51
N PRO A 80 -1.12 -18.29 9.67
CA PRO A 80 -0.28 -18.92 8.63
C PRO A 80 -1.02 -19.10 7.29
N ASP A 81 -2.33 -19.36 7.36
CA ASP A 81 -3.18 -19.61 6.19
C ASP A 81 -3.80 -18.35 5.59
N SER A 82 -3.56 -17.18 6.18
CA SER A 82 -4.07 -15.91 5.65
C SER A 82 -3.50 -15.64 4.26
N ALA A 83 -4.38 -15.20 3.35
CA ALA A 83 -4.01 -14.82 2.00
C ALA A 83 -2.84 -13.82 2.01
N PRO A 84 -1.88 -13.90 1.07
CA PRO A 84 -0.70 -13.02 1.06
C PRO A 84 -1.05 -11.52 1.13
N ALA A 85 -2.09 -11.09 0.43
CA ALA A 85 -2.56 -9.70 0.46
C ALA A 85 -3.06 -9.28 1.86
N ALA A 86 -3.76 -10.17 2.57
CA ALA A 86 -4.23 -9.90 3.93
C ALA A 86 -3.08 -9.79 4.92
N ARG A 87 -2.04 -10.62 4.78
CA ARG A 87 -0.81 -10.50 5.60
C ARG A 87 -0.06 -9.21 5.34
N GLU A 88 0.06 -8.82 4.07
CA GLU A 88 0.71 -7.56 3.66
C GLU A 88 -0.04 -6.34 4.21
N LEU A 89 -1.36 -6.27 4.01
CA LEU A 89 -2.19 -5.18 4.55
C LEU A 89 -2.27 -5.21 6.09
N GLY A 90 -2.20 -6.39 6.69
CA GLY A 90 -2.17 -6.54 8.14
C GLY A 90 -0.90 -6.01 8.78
N ALA A 91 0.27 -6.32 8.20
CA ALA A 91 1.54 -5.73 8.62
C ALA A 91 1.52 -4.19 8.47
N GLN A 92 0.89 -3.70 7.39
CA GLN A 92 0.69 -2.27 7.17
C GLN A 92 -0.22 -1.63 8.23
N ALA A 93 -1.33 -2.29 8.57
CA ALA A 93 -2.27 -1.84 9.59
C ALA A 93 -1.62 -1.79 10.98
N GLU A 94 -0.78 -2.77 11.31
CA GLU A 94 -0.02 -2.79 12.57
C GLU A 94 0.98 -1.63 12.63
N ALA A 95 1.78 -1.42 11.58
CA ALA A 95 2.76 -0.33 11.53
C ALA A 95 2.09 1.05 11.63
N ILE A 96 1.01 1.29 10.86
CA ILE A 96 0.27 2.56 10.92
C ILE A 96 -0.41 2.72 12.28
N GLY A 97 -1.02 1.65 12.82
CA GLY A 97 -1.70 1.70 14.11
C GLY A 97 -0.75 2.03 15.27
N GLN A 98 0.46 1.46 15.28
CA GLN A 98 1.50 1.77 16.26
C GLN A 98 1.95 3.24 16.17
N GLU A 99 2.16 3.74 14.95
CA GLU A 99 2.59 5.12 14.71
C GLU A 99 1.48 6.14 15.06
N LEU A 100 0.22 5.86 14.72
CA LEU A 100 -0.90 6.72 15.15
C LEU A 100 -1.08 6.70 16.68
N ALA A 101 -0.86 5.57 17.34
CA ALA A 101 -0.89 5.48 18.79
C ALA A 101 0.24 6.29 19.44
N SER A 102 1.47 6.24 18.88
CA SER A 102 2.58 7.06 19.39
C SER A 102 2.30 8.55 19.23
N TRP A 103 1.74 8.97 18.10
CA TRP A 103 1.31 10.35 17.88
C TRP A 103 0.24 10.79 18.89
N ALA A 104 -0.68 9.90 19.25
CA ALA A 104 -1.69 10.17 20.25
C ALA A 104 -1.12 10.28 21.67
N THR A 105 -0.16 9.45 22.06
CA THR A 105 0.57 9.60 23.32
C THR A 105 1.26 10.97 23.40
N GLU A 106 2.05 11.32 22.37
CA GLU A 106 2.73 12.63 22.30
C GLU A 106 1.75 13.79 22.39
N ALA A 107 0.61 13.69 21.69
CA ALA A 107 -0.41 14.72 21.69
C ALA A 107 -1.09 14.83 23.07
N LEU A 108 -1.44 13.73 23.72
CA LEU A 108 -2.05 13.74 25.05
C LEU A 108 -1.12 14.39 26.09
N GLU A 109 0.15 14.00 26.14
CA GLU A 109 1.15 14.60 27.05
C GLU A 109 1.28 16.12 26.84
N ARG A 110 1.34 16.53 25.57
CA ARG A 110 1.43 17.93 25.20
C ARG A 110 0.16 18.70 25.57
N LEU A 111 -1.03 18.22 25.20
CA LEU A 111 -2.31 18.91 25.43
C LEU A 111 -2.67 19.03 26.92
N LEU A 112 -2.21 18.09 27.75
CA LEU A 112 -2.34 18.19 29.21
C LEU A 112 -1.50 19.32 29.82
N THR A 113 -0.41 19.73 29.14
CA THR A 113 0.53 20.76 29.62
C THR A 113 0.35 22.11 28.91
N ASP A 114 0.06 22.08 27.62
CA ASP A 114 -0.10 23.23 26.73
C ASP A 114 -1.43 23.09 25.95
N PRO A 115 -2.56 23.49 26.57
CA PRO A 115 -3.88 23.31 26.00
C PRO A 115 -4.09 24.11 24.72
N VAL A 116 -4.76 23.49 23.73
CA VAL A 116 -5.20 24.23 22.54
C VAL A 116 -6.44 25.07 22.88
N PRO A 117 -6.47 26.38 22.55
CA PRO A 117 -7.63 27.21 22.81
C PRO A 117 -8.88 26.71 22.08
N LEU A 118 -9.92 26.36 22.84
CA LEU A 118 -11.25 26.06 22.32
C LEU A 118 -12.16 27.31 22.34
N PRO A 119 -13.18 27.39 21.47
CA PRO A 119 -14.22 28.40 21.48
C PRO A 119 -14.79 28.65 22.86
N ALA A 120 -15.24 29.89 23.10
CA ALA A 120 -16.21 30.14 24.14
C ALA A 120 -17.55 29.46 23.77
N GLY A 121 -17.85 28.32 24.41
CA GLY A 121 -19.09 27.55 24.25
C GLY A 121 -18.83 26.03 24.21
N PRO A 122 -19.84 25.19 24.48
CA PRO A 122 -19.65 23.75 24.48
C PRO A 122 -19.30 23.26 23.07
N LEU A 123 -18.28 22.39 22.95
CA LEU A 123 -18.08 21.60 21.74
C LEU A 123 -19.25 20.63 21.60
N ILE A 124 -20.15 20.88 20.65
CA ILE A 124 -21.29 20.01 20.39
C ILE A 124 -20.94 19.09 19.21
N VAL A 125 -20.73 17.82 19.52
CA VAL A 125 -20.54 16.77 18.50
C VAL A 125 -21.68 15.78 18.59
N ARG A 126 -22.44 15.62 17.51
CA ARG A 126 -23.38 14.50 17.37
C ARG A 126 -22.70 13.40 16.57
N SER A 127 -21.79 12.69 17.22
CA SER A 127 -21.16 11.52 16.61
C SER A 127 -22.17 10.37 16.61
N HIS A 128 -22.29 9.67 15.49
CA HIS A 128 -22.98 8.37 15.50
C HIS A 128 -22.10 7.42 16.32
N CYS A 129 -22.67 6.71 17.29
CA CYS A 129 -21.90 5.73 18.05
C CYS A 129 -21.52 4.57 17.11
N TYR A 130 -20.30 4.55 16.58
CA TYR A 130 -19.80 3.48 15.70
C TYR A 130 -19.47 2.17 16.43
N GLY A 131 -19.84 2.05 17.71
CA GLY A 131 -19.68 0.82 18.47
C GLY A 131 -18.24 0.44 18.79
N HIS A 132 -17.29 1.39 18.70
CA HIS A 132 -15.91 1.18 19.11
C HIS A 132 -15.86 0.73 20.58
N LEU A 133 -15.30 -0.44 20.81
CA LEU A 133 -15.28 -1.05 22.13
C LEU A 133 -14.24 -0.35 23.01
N LEU A 134 -14.64 -0.03 24.23
CA LEU A 134 -13.75 0.48 25.27
C LEU A 134 -13.25 -0.66 26.15
N THR A 135 -11.99 -0.57 26.56
CA THR A 135 -11.44 -1.27 27.71
C THR A 135 -12.24 -0.88 28.95
N PRO A 136 -12.31 -1.76 29.97
CA PRO A 136 -13.01 -1.43 31.21
C PRO A 136 -12.52 -0.14 31.88
N ALA A 137 -11.20 0.10 31.89
CA ALA A 137 -10.61 1.29 32.49
C ALA A 137 -11.01 2.58 31.74
N ALA A 138 -10.97 2.56 30.40
CA ALA A 138 -11.40 3.71 29.60
C ALA A 138 -12.90 3.95 29.68
N ALA A 139 -13.71 2.89 29.81
CA ALA A 139 -15.14 3.02 30.06
C ALA A 139 -15.40 3.70 31.42
N ASP A 140 -14.72 3.27 32.49
CA ASP A 140 -14.85 3.89 33.80
C ASP A 140 -14.38 5.35 33.80
N LEU A 141 -13.35 5.68 33.02
CA LEU A 141 -12.86 7.05 32.88
C LEU A 141 -13.86 7.95 32.14
N LEU A 142 -14.31 7.53 30.95
CA LEU A 142 -15.08 8.38 30.03
C LEU A 142 -16.60 8.38 30.29
N LEU A 143 -17.15 7.30 30.87
CA LEU A 143 -18.56 7.16 31.23
C LEU A 143 -18.81 7.30 32.74
N GLY A 144 -17.76 7.29 33.56
CA GLY A 144 -17.86 7.34 35.00
C GLY A 144 -18.18 8.73 35.53
N ARG A 145 -17.88 8.96 36.82
CA ARG A 145 -18.32 10.17 37.55
C ARG A 145 -17.73 11.48 37.02
N ARG A 146 -16.55 11.42 36.40
CA ARG A 146 -15.84 12.57 35.83
C ARG A 146 -16.18 12.79 34.36
N GLY A 147 -16.66 11.76 33.68
CA GLY A 147 -17.05 11.84 32.28
C GLY A 147 -18.55 12.01 32.09
N GLY A 148 -18.97 11.81 30.85
CA GLY A 148 -20.35 12.03 30.47
C GLY A 148 -20.60 11.88 28.97
N PRO A 149 -21.86 12.10 28.53
CA PRO A 149 -22.24 11.92 27.13
C PRO A 149 -21.43 12.77 26.15
N VAL A 150 -21.01 13.97 26.56
CA VAL A 150 -20.24 14.91 25.73
C VAL A 150 -18.82 14.39 25.53
N SER A 151 -18.08 14.14 26.61
CA SER A 151 -16.78 13.44 26.61
C SER A 151 -16.76 12.21 25.70
N MET A 152 -17.75 11.34 25.84
CA MET A 152 -17.86 10.13 25.03
C MET A 152 -18.11 10.40 23.55
N GLN A 153 -18.90 11.42 23.22
CA GLN A 153 -19.14 11.81 21.83
C GLN A 153 -17.86 12.38 21.20
N LEU A 154 -17.11 13.18 21.94
CA LEU A 154 -15.83 13.74 21.49
C LEU A 154 -14.78 12.64 21.27
N TYR A 155 -14.62 11.76 22.26
CA TYR A 155 -13.68 10.65 22.18
C TYR A 155 -14.04 9.68 21.04
N ASN A 156 -15.32 9.29 20.92
CA ASN A 156 -15.77 8.41 19.84
C ASN A 156 -15.57 9.03 18.46
N GLU A 157 -15.83 10.33 18.31
CA GLU A 157 -15.57 11.03 17.04
C GLU A 157 -14.08 11.00 16.71
N TRP A 158 -13.22 11.35 17.67
CA TRP A 158 -11.79 11.37 17.46
C TRP A 158 -11.27 9.98 17.09
N LEU A 159 -11.63 8.95 17.87
CA LEU A 159 -11.21 7.58 17.62
C LEU A 159 -11.71 7.09 16.26
N HIS A 160 -12.93 7.44 15.88
CA HIS A 160 -13.46 7.09 14.57
C HIS A 160 -12.68 7.75 13.43
N GLN A 161 -12.31 9.02 13.53
CA GLN A 161 -11.45 9.68 12.54
C GLN A 161 -10.07 9.01 12.45
N MET A 162 -9.51 8.54 13.57
CA MET A 162 -8.24 7.79 13.59
C MET A 162 -8.36 6.41 12.93
N VAL A 163 -9.49 5.73 13.12
CA VAL A 163 -9.78 4.45 12.42
C VAL A 163 -9.93 4.67 10.93
N LEU A 164 -10.66 5.71 10.50
CA LEU A 164 -10.77 6.07 9.09
C LEU A 164 -9.41 6.46 8.50
N LEU A 165 -8.60 7.20 9.25
CA LEU A 165 -7.24 7.56 8.85
C LEU A 165 -6.38 6.31 8.63
N ARG A 166 -6.28 5.42 9.64
CA ARG A 166 -5.51 4.17 9.52
C ARG A 166 -5.92 3.41 8.27
N ASP A 167 -7.23 3.25 8.07
CA ASP A 167 -7.76 2.42 6.99
C ASP A 167 -7.49 3.07 5.61
N ALA A 168 -7.70 4.38 5.46
CA ALA A 168 -7.40 5.11 4.22
C ALA A 168 -5.91 5.07 3.82
N LEU A 169 -5.02 4.86 4.80
CA LEU A 169 -3.57 4.77 4.61
C LEU A 169 -3.08 3.37 4.23
N LEU A 170 -3.87 2.31 4.50
CA LEU A 170 -3.49 0.91 4.22
C LEU A 170 -3.00 0.64 2.79
N PRO A 171 -3.55 1.26 1.73
CA PRO A 171 -3.11 0.97 0.38
C PRO A 171 -1.68 1.42 0.04
N PHE A 172 -1.04 2.26 0.85
CA PHE A 172 0.17 3.00 0.46
C PHE A 172 1.40 2.61 1.28
N THR A 173 2.55 2.44 0.63
CA THR A 173 3.83 2.18 1.30
C THR A 173 4.39 3.41 1.97
N ASN A 174 4.32 4.57 1.32
CA ASN A 174 4.71 5.88 1.83
C ASN A 174 3.47 6.66 2.33
N TRP A 175 2.67 5.98 3.14
CA TRP A 175 1.38 6.46 3.61
C TRP A 175 1.45 7.84 4.29
N GLN A 176 2.57 8.21 4.90
CA GLN A 176 2.76 9.53 5.54
C GLN A 176 2.64 10.70 4.54
N ASP A 177 3.03 10.49 3.29
CA ASP A 177 3.10 11.53 2.26
C ASP A 177 1.82 11.64 1.40
N VAL A 178 0.83 10.79 1.66
CA VAL A 178 -0.37 10.68 0.84
C VAL A 178 -1.30 11.89 1.09
N PRO A 179 -1.71 12.62 0.04
CA PRO A 179 -2.61 13.76 0.17
C PRO A 179 -4.06 13.27 0.23
N LEU A 180 -4.55 12.99 1.44
CA LEU A 180 -5.93 12.54 1.65
C LEU A 180 -6.91 13.69 1.45
N LEU A 181 -8.00 13.45 0.72
CA LEU A 181 -9.07 14.43 0.56
C LEU A 181 -9.76 14.65 1.92
N ILE A 182 -9.88 15.91 2.35
CA ILE A 182 -10.57 16.27 3.57
C ILE A 182 -11.87 17.03 3.27
N THR A 183 -12.93 16.64 3.97
CA THR A 183 -14.24 17.30 3.93
C THR A 183 -14.50 18.02 5.27
N PRO A 184 -15.55 18.86 5.37
CA PRO A 184 -15.94 19.44 6.66
C PRO A 184 -16.27 18.41 7.76
N THR A 185 -16.55 17.17 7.36
CA THR A 185 -16.77 16.01 8.25
C THR A 185 -15.52 15.13 8.43
N GLY A 186 -14.35 15.61 7.98
CA GLY A 186 -13.10 14.85 8.02
C GLY A 186 -13.08 13.75 6.96
N LEU A 187 -12.70 12.54 7.38
CA LEU A 187 -12.58 11.37 6.52
C LEU A 187 -13.88 10.58 6.35
N ARG A 188 -14.99 11.01 6.94
CA ARG A 188 -16.28 10.29 6.90
C ARG A 188 -16.81 10.01 5.48
N HIS A 189 -16.41 10.80 4.50
CA HIS A 189 -16.76 10.55 3.11
C HIS A 189 -16.23 9.21 2.58
N THR A 190 -15.18 8.66 3.20
CA THR A 190 -14.58 7.36 2.83
C THR A 190 -15.36 6.15 3.34
N GLU A 191 -16.32 6.32 4.25
CA GLU A 191 -17.03 5.20 4.91
C GLU A 191 -17.64 4.20 3.91
N PRO A 192 -18.34 4.60 2.82
CA PRO A 192 -18.89 3.64 1.86
C PRO A 192 -17.81 2.83 1.12
N ALA A 193 -16.72 3.48 0.72
CA ALA A 193 -15.62 2.81 0.01
C ALA A 193 -14.81 1.91 0.96
N ARG A 194 -14.63 2.35 2.20
CA ARG A 194 -14.04 1.57 3.29
C ARG A 194 -14.83 0.29 3.56
N ASP A 195 -16.15 0.37 3.66
CA ASP A 195 -16.99 -0.79 3.94
C ASP A 195 -16.91 -1.84 2.80
N ALA A 196 -16.89 -1.38 1.55
CA ALA A 196 -16.69 -2.27 0.40
C ALA A 196 -15.28 -2.92 0.42
N PHE A 197 -14.24 -2.14 0.72
CA PHE A 197 -12.86 -2.61 0.85
C PHE A 197 -12.72 -3.65 1.96
N LEU A 198 -13.23 -3.35 3.17
CA LEU A 198 -13.13 -4.25 4.33
C LEU A 198 -13.98 -5.50 4.14
N THR A 199 -15.15 -5.41 3.51
CA THR A 199 -15.94 -6.60 3.16
C THR A 199 -15.14 -7.56 2.29
N GLU A 200 -14.42 -7.03 1.30
CA GLU A 200 -13.60 -7.88 0.43
C GLU A 200 -12.34 -8.41 1.15
N LEU A 201 -11.72 -7.60 2.01
CA LEU A 201 -10.55 -7.99 2.81
C LEU A 201 -10.86 -9.09 3.82
N LEU A 202 -11.98 -8.98 4.54
CA LEU A 202 -12.29 -9.83 5.69
C LEU A 202 -13.06 -11.10 5.30
N VAL A 203 -13.88 -11.04 4.23
CA VAL A 203 -14.78 -12.13 3.86
C VAL A 203 -14.34 -12.84 2.58
N ARG A 204 -13.46 -12.23 1.78
CA ARG A 204 -13.01 -12.74 0.47
C ARG A 204 -11.50 -12.67 0.33
N GLN A 205 -11.00 -13.07 -0.84
CA GLN A 205 -9.65 -12.70 -1.26
C GLN A 205 -9.71 -11.32 -1.90
N ILE A 206 -9.08 -10.33 -1.27
CA ILE A 206 -9.06 -8.97 -1.79
C ILE A 206 -8.37 -8.90 -3.15
N ARG A 207 -9.04 -8.29 -4.12
CA ARG A 207 -8.49 -7.99 -5.43
C ARG A 207 -7.69 -6.68 -5.38
N HIS A 208 -6.62 -6.63 -6.17
CA HIS A 208 -5.83 -5.41 -6.34
C HIS A 208 -6.68 -4.21 -6.81
N THR A 209 -7.67 -4.45 -7.66
CA THR A 209 -8.58 -3.39 -8.13
C THR A 209 -9.38 -2.75 -6.99
N SER A 210 -9.70 -3.50 -5.94
CA SER A 210 -10.44 -2.99 -4.78
C SER A 210 -9.53 -2.16 -3.86
N ILE A 211 -8.25 -2.50 -3.76
CA ILE A 211 -7.22 -1.68 -3.11
C ILE A 211 -7.09 -0.34 -3.84
N VAL A 212 -6.96 -0.37 -5.17
CA VAL A 212 -6.86 0.84 -6.01
C VAL A 212 -8.12 1.70 -5.93
N ALA A 213 -9.31 1.07 -5.94
CA ALA A 213 -10.58 1.80 -5.84
C ALA A 213 -10.68 2.57 -4.52
N PHE A 214 -10.34 1.92 -3.40
CA PHE A 214 -10.37 2.57 -2.08
C PHE A 214 -9.30 3.66 -1.96
N ALA A 215 -8.07 3.40 -2.43
CA ALA A 215 -7.00 4.39 -2.47
C ALA A 215 -7.40 5.65 -3.27
N ARG A 216 -8.04 5.45 -4.43
CA ARG A 216 -8.54 6.55 -5.28
C ARG A 216 -9.64 7.33 -4.58
N ASP A 217 -10.58 6.64 -3.93
CA ASP A 217 -11.67 7.27 -3.19
C ASP A 217 -11.14 8.13 -2.03
N ALA A 218 -10.17 7.64 -1.25
CA ALA A 218 -9.54 8.38 -0.16
C ALA A 218 -8.79 9.65 -0.63
N VAL A 219 -8.19 9.63 -1.82
CA VAL A 219 -7.42 10.76 -2.36
C VAL A 219 -8.29 11.74 -3.16
N THR A 220 -9.37 11.26 -3.79
CA THR A 220 -10.14 12.07 -4.77
C THR A 220 -11.62 12.21 -4.45
N GLY A 221 -12.15 11.43 -3.49
CA GLY A 221 -13.57 11.32 -3.20
C GLY A 221 -14.39 10.66 -4.32
N THR A 222 -13.72 10.02 -5.29
CA THR A 222 -14.38 9.40 -6.44
C THR A 222 -13.87 7.99 -6.70
N SER A 223 -14.80 7.10 -6.99
CA SER A 223 -14.49 5.81 -7.59
C SER A 223 -14.15 5.96 -9.08
N GLY A 224 -13.40 5.02 -9.63
CA GLY A 224 -13.02 5.01 -11.05
C GLY A 224 -13.11 3.62 -11.68
N PRO A 225 -12.75 3.48 -12.96
CA PRO A 225 -12.62 2.18 -13.62
C PRO A 225 -11.67 1.26 -12.86
N ALA A 226 -11.86 -0.05 -13.00
CA ALA A 226 -10.96 -1.05 -12.44
C ALA A 226 -9.57 -0.96 -13.10
N GLY A 227 -8.52 -0.80 -12.30
CA GLY A 227 -7.16 -0.66 -12.78
C GLY A 227 -6.11 -1.07 -11.74
N TYR A 228 -4.85 -0.84 -12.07
CA TYR A 228 -3.72 -1.17 -11.19
C TYR A 228 -3.12 0.05 -10.47
N GLY A 229 -3.54 1.25 -10.83
CA GLY A 229 -3.13 2.52 -10.24
C GLY A 229 -3.91 3.69 -10.85
N PHE A 230 -3.65 4.91 -10.40
CA PHE A 230 -4.31 6.11 -10.88
C PHE A 230 -3.41 7.35 -10.83
N GLU A 231 -3.77 8.36 -11.61
CA GLU A 231 -3.14 9.68 -11.67
C GLU A 231 -4.19 10.76 -11.38
N THR A 232 -3.80 11.78 -10.63
CA THR A 232 -4.62 12.93 -10.25
C THR A 232 -3.84 14.22 -10.51
N SER A 233 -4.47 15.36 -10.26
CA SER A 233 -3.81 16.66 -10.24
C SER A 233 -2.75 16.85 -9.15
N GLY A 234 -2.59 15.91 -8.20
CA GLY A 234 -1.56 15.98 -7.16
C GLY A 234 -0.38 15.01 -7.37
N GLY A 235 -0.53 14.05 -8.27
CA GLY A 235 0.44 12.96 -8.41
C GLY A 235 -0.19 11.64 -8.83
N THR A 236 0.60 10.58 -8.71
CA THR A 236 0.26 9.23 -9.17
C THR A 236 0.32 8.25 -8.01
N ALA A 237 -0.59 7.29 -7.99
CA ALA A 237 -0.54 6.12 -7.13
C ALA A 237 -0.35 4.88 -8.02
N LEU A 238 0.84 4.31 -8.02
CA LEU A 238 1.18 3.11 -8.80
C LEU A 238 1.73 2.02 -7.88
N PRO A 239 1.72 0.73 -8.26
CA PRO A 239 2.24 -0.32 -7.40
C PRO A 239 3.71 -0.12 -7.03
N ALA A 240 4.03 -0.35 -5.77
CA ALA A 240 5.31 0.03 -5.17
C ALA A 240 6.54 -0.67 -5.75
N VAL A 241 6.35 -1.75 -6.51
CA VAL A 241 7.43 -2.43 -7.25
C VAL A 241 8.05 -1.57 -8.36
N LEU A 242 7.43 -0.46 -8.74
CA LEU A 242 8.04 0.48 -9.68
C LEU A 242 9.22 1.25 -9.07
N ASP A 243 9.25 1.41 -7.75
CA ASP A 243 10.27 2.17 -7.02
C ASP A 243 11.13 1.27 -6.11
N ARG A 244 10.92 -0.05 -6.16
CA ARG A 244 11.58 -1.02 -5.27
C ARG A 244 11.91 -2.32 -6.01
N PRO A 245 12.97 -3.04 -5.62
CA PRO A 245 13.35 -4.29 -6.25
C PRO A 245 12.21 -5.32 -6.23
N PRO A 246 11.88 -6.01 -7.35
CA PRO A 246 10.81 -7.01 -7.41
C PRO A 246 10.93 -8.14 -6.38
N LEU A 247 12.15 -8.42 -5.92
CA LEU A 247 12.44 -9.43 -4.91
C LEU A 247 11.87 -9.07 -3.54
N THR A 248 11.87 -7.79 -3.16
CA THR A 248 11.50 -7.33 -1.82
C THR A 248 10.29 -6.42 -1.79
N ALA A 249 9.87 -5.85 -2.92
CA ALA A 249 8.74 -4.94 -3.01
C ALA A 249 7.43 -5.56 -2.45
N PRO A 250 6.54 -4.78 -1.83
CA PRO A 250 5.20 -5.28 -1.53
C PRO A 250 4.44 -5.57 -2.83
N ARG A 251 3.56 -6.57 -2.81
CA ARG A 251 2.89 -7.07 -4.03
C ARG A 251 1.65 -6.26 -4.38
N HIS A 252 0.96 -5.75 -3.36
CA HIS A 252 -0.37 -5.16 -3.47
C HIS A 252 -0.36 -3.67 -3.14
N LEU A 253 0.57 -3.21 -2.31
CA LEU A 253 0.66 -1.80 -1.93
C LEU A 253 1.07 -0.90 -3.11
N LEU A 254 0.58 0.34 -3.04
CA LEU A 254 0.86 1.44 -3.94
C LEU A 254 1.94 2.35 -3.32
N THR A 255 2.62 3.12 -4.16
CA THR A 255 3.44 4.27 -3.77
C THR A 255 2.78 5.51 -4.35
N TRP A 256 2.61 6.52 -3.52
CA TRP A 256 2.21 7.85 -3.96
C TRP A 256 3.46 8.63 -4.43
N CYS A 257 3.47 9.04 -5.68
CA CYS A 257 4.52 9.86 -6.26
C CYS A 257 3.94 11.23 -6.63
N PRO A 258 4.33 12.32 -5.93
CA PRO A 258 3.92 13.68 -6.28
C PRO A 258 4.27 13.98 -7.73
N GLY A 259 3.36 14.64 -8.43
CA GLY A 259 3.52 14.95 -9.85
C GLY A 259 2.94 16.32 -10.19
N PRO A 260 3.26 16.85 -11.39
CA PRO A 260 2.63 18.07 -11.86
C PRO A 260 1.13 17.85 -11.96
N ALA A 261 0.36 18.92 -11.78
CA ALA A 261 -1.09 18.84 -11.92
C ALA A 261 -1.48 18.46 -13.34
N VAL A 262 -1.89 17.21 -13.51
CA VAL A 262 -2.53 16.71 -14.73
C VAL A 262 -4.05 16.82 -14.54
N GLY A 263 -4.78 17.15 -15.61
CA GLY A 263 -6.20 17.53 -15.59
C GLY A 263 -7.14 16.58 -14.84
N GLU A 264 -7.87 15.74 -15.56
CA GLU A 264 -8.84 14.82 -14.95
C GLU A 264 -8.13 13.59 -14.35
N THR A 265 -8.74 12.96 -13.33
CA THR A 265 -8.19 11.75 -12.71
C THR A 265 -8.25 10.56 -13.66
N VAL A 266 -7.10 9.99 -14.00
CA VAL A 266 -6.97 8.87 -14.95
C VAL A 266 -6.63 7.57 -14.25
N THR A 267 -7.30 6.47 -14.61
CA THR A 267 -6.95 5.13 -14.15
C THR A 267 -5.96 4.46 -15.11
N TYR A 268 -4.93 3.79 -14.56
CA TYR A 268 -4.07 2.91 -15.33
C TYR A 268 -4.68 1.51 -15.46
N VAL A 269 -4.87 1.06 -16.69
CA VAL A 269 -5.46 -0.25 -17.04
C VAL A 269 -4.48 -1.10 -17.83
N ALA A 270 -4.59 -2.42 -17.71
CA ALA A 270 -3.78 -3.35 -18.50
C ALA A 270 -4.23 -3.35 -19.96
N GLU A 271 -3.28 -3.43 -20.90
CA GLU A 271 -3.59 -3.55 -22.33
C GLU A 271 -4.31 -4.87 -22.65
N VAL A 272 -3.84 -5.97 -22.06
CA VAL A 272 -4.43 -7.30 -22.23
C VAL A 272 -5.27 -7.67 -21.01
N GLN A 273 -6.59 -7.78 -21.18
CA GLN A 273 -7.48 -8.13 -20.06
C GLN A 273 -7.50 -9.63 -19.77
N ASP A 274 -7.53 -10.47 -20.81
CA ASP A 274 -7.50 -11.92 -20.69
C ASP A 274 -6.14 -12.49 -21.10
N TYR A 275 -5.27 -12.65 -20.12
CA TYR A 275 -3.94 -13.21 -20.32
C TYR A 275 -3.95 -14.74 -20.53
N TYR A 276 -5.00 -15.46 -20.09
CA TYR A 276 -5.07 -16.91 -20.29
C TYR A 276 -5.20 -17.26 -21.77
N ALA A 277 -5.80 -16.36 -22.53
CA ALA A 277 -5.92 -16.39 -23.98
C ALA A 277 -4.69 -15.85 -24.72
N ALA A 278 -3.66 -15.34 -24.03
CA ALA A 278 -2.47 -14.81 -24.68
C ALA A 278 -1.70 -15.94 -25.42
N PRO A 279 -1.17 -15.69 -26.64
CA PRO A 279 -0.26 -16.61 -27.32
C PRO A 279 0.93 -16.97 -26.44
N ARG A 280 1.47 -18.18 -26.63
CA ARG A 280 2.57 -18.70 -25.80
C ARG A 280 3.74 -19.12 -26.65
N THR A 281 4.94 -18.88 -26.15
CA THR A 281 6.20 -19.39 -26.71
C THR A 281 6.87 -20.28 -25.68
N LEU A 282 7.37 -21.43 -26.12
CA LEU A 282 8.15 -22.32 -25.28
C LEU A 282 9.53 -21.71 -25.03
N VAL A 283 9.96 -21.70 -23.78
CA VAL A 283 11.31 -21.25 -23.40
C VAL A 283 12.37 -22.16 -24.04
N GLU A 284 12.02 -23.42 -24.29
CA GLU A 284 12.85 -24.43 -24.93
C GLU A 284 13.11 -24.13 -26.43
N ASP A 285 12.23 -23.34 -27.05
CA ASP A 285 12.38 -22.88 -28.44
C ASP A 285 13.20 -21.57 -28.54
N LEU A 286 13.57 -20.96 -27.40
CA LEU A 286 14.39 -19.77 -27.37
C LEU A 286 15.88 -20.12 -27.57
N PRO A 287 16.68 -19.21 -28.14
CA PRO A 287 18.13 -19.39 -28.23
C PRO A 287 18.72 -19.67 -26.84
N PRO A 288 19.60 -20.69 -26.69
CA PRO A 288 20.26 -20.95 -25.43
C PRO A 288 21.15 -19.76 -25.05
N ALA A 289 21.24 -19.46 -23.75
CA ALA A 289 22.14 -18.43 -23.25
C ALA A 289 23.60 -18.91 -23.40
N THR A 290 24.26 -18.56 -24.51
CA THR A 290 25.71 -18.79 -24.68
C THR A 290 26.55 -17.71 -23.99
N THR A 291 25.94 -16.54 -23.74
CA THR A 291 26.54 -15.38 -23.07
C THR A 291 25.41 -14.65 -22.34
N PRO A 292 25.60 -14.18 -21.10
CA PRO A 292 24.61 -13.33 -20.45
C PRO A 292 24.39 -12.06 -21.29
N SER A 293 23.13 -11.69 -21.50
CA SER A 293 22.78 -10.41 -22.11
C SER A 293 23.53 -9.29 -21.40
N GLY A 294 24.10 -8.36 -22.16
CA GLY A 294 24.63 -7.11 -21.61
C GLY A 294 23.55 -6.33 -20.86
N PRO A 295 23.91 -5.20 -20.22
CA PRO A 295 22.96 -4.44 -19.40
C PRO A 295 21.75 -4.02 -20.24
N LEU A 296 20.56 -4.35 -19.75
CA LEU A 296 19.28 -3.94 -20.32
C LEU A 296 18.90 -2.57 -19.78
N SER A 297 18.53 -1.64 -20.68
CA SER A 297 18.01 -0.33 -20.27
C SER A 297 16.49 -0.35 -20.33
N ALA A 298 15.82 -0.18 -19.18
CA ALA A 298 14.38 -0.20 -19.08
C ALA A 298 13.81 1.16 -18.65
N ARG A 299 12.64 1.53 -19.18
CA ARG A 299 11.89 2.72 -18.74
C ARG A 299 10.37 2.54 -18.90
N PRO A 300 9.55 3.12 -18.01
CA PRO A 300 8.10 3.14 -18.19
C PRO A 300 7.71 4.22 -19.21
N VAL A 301 6.72 3.91 -20.04
CA VAL A 301 6.12 4.83 -21.01
C VAL A 301 4.61 4.72 -20.92
N ALA A 302 3.95 5.81 -20.50
CA ALA A 302 2.51 5.90 -20.46
C ALA A 302 1.95 6.32 -21.83
N ALA A 303 0.85 5.70 -22.24
CA ALA A 303 0.07 6.16 -23.39
C ALA A 303 -0.74 7.41 -23.02
N PRO A 304 -1.20 8.20 -24.02
CA PRO A 304 -2.16 9.27 -23.80
C PRO A 304 -3.43 8.75 -23.11
N ALA A 305 -4.04 9.59 -22.27
CA ALA A 305 -5.31 9.26 -21.65
C ALA A 305 -6.47 9.35 -22.64
N ALA A 306 -7.38 8.40 -22.56
CA ALA A 306 -8.66 8.37 -23.28
C ALA A 306 -9.76 7.87 -22.34
N ASP A 307 -10.89 8.58 -22.29
CA ASP A 307 -12.07 8.23 -21.49
C ASP A 307 -11.76 7.93 -20.02
N GLY A 308 -10.91 8.76 -19.39
CA GLY A 308 -10.52 8.59 -17.98
C GLY A 308 -9.61 7.39 -17.71
N THR A 309 -9.07 6.75 -18.74
CA THR A 309 -8.13 5.62 -18.62
C THR A 309 -6.87 5.81 -19.45
N ARG A 310 -5.79 5.11 -19.09
CA ARG A 310 -4.60 4.96 -19.95
C ARG A 310 -3.91 3.63 -19.72
N THR A 311 -3.17 3.17 -20.71
CA THR A 311 -2.24 2.05 -20.57
C THR A 311 -0.82 2.56 -20.34
N ALA A 312 0.07 1.70 -19.87
CA ALA A 312 1.50 1.97 -19.83
C ALA A 312 2.28 0.71 -20.18
N ARG A 313 3.49 0.90 -20.68
CA ARG A 313 4.40 -0.18 -21.07
C ARG A 313 5.80 0.06 -20.52
N ILE A 314 6.54 -1.01 -20.29
CA ILE A 314 7.98 -0.96 -20.05
C ILE A 314 8.68 -1.13 -21.39
N GLU A 315 9.48 -0.16 -21.78
CA GLU A 315 10.38 -0.26 -22.94
C GLU A 315 11.73 -0.77 -22.45
N VAL A 316 12.17 -1.93 -22.95
CA VAL A 316 13.48 -2.50 -22.63
C VAL A 316 14.34 -2.47 -23.89
N THR A 317 15.50 -1.85 -23.83
CA THR A 317 16.42 -1.68 -24.97
C THR A 317 17.72 -2.43 -24.75
N HIS A 318 18.14 -3.16 -25.79
CA HIS A 318 19.42 -3.87 -25.86
C HIS A 318 19.95 -3.80 -27.29
N ASP A 319 21.22 -3.43 -27.46
CA ASP A 319 21.89 -3.31 -28.76
C ASP A 319 21.08 -2.54 -29.83
N GLY A 320 20.46 -1.43 -29.42
CA GLY A 320 19.66 -0.56 -30.29
C GLY A 320 18.28 -1.12 -30.68
N THR A 321 17.90 -2.29 -30.18
CA THR A 321 16.57 -2.89 -30.37
C THR A 321 15.75 -2.73 -29.10
N THR A 322 14.46 -2.40 -29.24
CA THR A 322 13.55 -2.20 -28.09
C THR A 322 12.43 -3.24 -28.09
N ALA A 323 12.24 -3.90 -26.95
CA ALA A 323 11.09 -4.73 -26.63
C ALA A 323 10.09 -3.92 -25.80
N HIS A 324 8.80 -4.26 -25.94
CA HIS A 324 7.71 -3.62 -25.21
C HIS A 324 6.99 -4.65 -24.34
N VAL A 325 6.72 -4.33 -23.08
CA VAL A 325 5.94 -5.17 -22.17
C VAL A 325 4.83 -4.33 -21.55
N ASP A 326 3.58 -4.81 -21.59
CA ASP A 326 2.47 -4.15 -20.89
C ASP A 326 2.78 -4.07 -19.38
N LEU A 327 2.68 -2.87 -18.82
CA LEU A 327 2.97 -2.66 -17.41
C LEU A 327 1.95 -3.40 -16.53
N GLY A 328 0.68 -3.46 -16.94
CA GLY A 328 -0.34 -4.23 -16.24
C GLY A 328 0.02 -5.72 -16.11
N GLN A 329 0.53 -6.33 -17.18
CA GLN A 329 1.05 -7.71 -17.15
C GLN A 329 2.30 -7.84 -16.29
N ALA A 330 3.24 -6.90 -16.37
CA ALA A 330 4.45 -6.89 -15.54
C ALA A 330 4.12 -6.91 -14.04
N LEU A 331 3.20 -6.04 -13.63
CA LEU A 331 2.69 -5.96 -12.26
C LEU A 331 1.93 -7.22 -11.85
N ARG A 332 1.18 -7.82 -12.77
CA ARG A 332 0.50 -9.09 -12.55
C ARG A 332 1.50 -10.22 -12.32
N GLY A 333 2.51 -10.35 -13.18
CA GLY A 333 3.59 -11.32 -13.06
C GLY A 333 4.28 -11.21 -11.70
N HIS A 334 4.64 -9.99 -11.30
CA HIS A 334 5.18 -9.73 -9.97
C HIS A 334 4.27 -10.22 -8.84
N ARG A 335 2.96 -9.92 -8.87
CA ARG A 335 2.03 -10.33 -7.82
C ARG A 335 1.94 -11.85 -7.65
N PHE A 336 1.97 -12.62 -8.73
CA PHE A 336 1.77 -14.07 -8.69
C PHE A 336 3.06 -14.89 -8.64
N THR A 337 4.22 -14.26 -8.84
CA THR A 337 5.53 -14.95 -8.78
C THR A 337 5.87 -15.42 -7.37
N ARG A 338 6.33 -16.65 -7.21
CA ARG A 338 6.82 -17.17 -5.92
C ARG A 338 8.18 -16.56 -5.59
N ARG A 339 8.42 -16.22 -4.33
CA ARG A 339 9.76 -15.84 -3.85
C ARG A 339 10.39 -17.07 -3.22
N GLU A 340 11.60 -17.39 -3.65
CA GLU A 340 12.35 -18.56 -3.17
C GLU A 340 13.64 -18.10 -2.49
N ASP A 341 14.08 -18.86 -1.49
CA ASP A 341 15.37 -18.65 -0.83
C ASP A 341 16.53 -18.95 -1.80
N PRO A 342 17.73 -18.40 -1.54
CA PRO A 342 18.92 -18.79 -2.28
C PRO A 342 19.11 -20.30 -2.16
N ALA A 343 19.30 -20.99 -3.28
CA ALA A 343 19.56 -22.43 -3.29
C ALA A 343 20.86 -22.71 -4.04
N ALA A 344 21.63 -23.68 -3.53
CA ALA A 344 22.93 -24.07 -4.07
C ALA A 344 22.86 -24.68 -5.48
N ASP A 345 21.68 -25.13 -5.92
CA ASP A 345 21.51 -25.80 -7.19
C ASP A 345 20.97 -24.85 -8.29
N GLY A 346 21.67 -24.85 -9.43
CA GLY A 346 21.21 -24.24 -10.67
C GLY A 346 20.30 -25.21 -11.43
N ALA A 347 19.16 -24.72 -11.91
CA ALA A 347 18.23 -25.55 -12.68
C ALA A 347 18.88 -26.06 -13.98
N PRO A 348 18.47 -27.22 -14.51
CA PRO A 348 18.95 -27.74 -15.78
C PRO A 348 18.36 -26.96 -16.97
N GLY A 349 18.94 -25.79 -17.27
CA GLY A 349 18.62 -25.02 -18.47
C GLY A 349 18.73 -23.52 -18.20
N THR A 350 19.49 -22.80 -19.04
CA THR A 350 19.59 -21.33 -18.95
C THR A 350 19.13 -20.73 -20.26
N ALA A 351 18.08 -19.93 -20.20
CA ALA A 351 17.60 -19.13 -21.31
C ALA A 351 18.02 -17.67 -21.14
N ASP A 352 18.19 -16.98 -22.26
CA ASP A 352 18.61 -15.59 -22.28
C ASP A 352 17.42 -14.64 -21.99
N ALA A 353 17.62 -13.71 -21.06
CA ALA A 353 16.60 -12.75 -20.63
C ALA A 353 16.09 -11.88 -21.80
N TRP A 354 16.99 -11.38 -22.65
CA TRP A 354 16.60 -10.56 -23.80
C TRP A 354 15.78 -11.35 -24.81
N SER A 355 16.12 -12.61 -25.04
CA SER A 355 15.38 -13.52 -25.91
C SER A 355 13.96 -13.77 -25.40
N ALA A 356 13.79 -13.93 -24.08
CA ALA A 356 12.47 -14.05 -23.46
C ALA A 356 11.64 -12.75 -23.62
N LEU A 357 12.27 -11.58 -23.47
CA LEU A 357 11.59 -10.28 -23.65
C LEU A 357 11.08 -10.04 -25.08
N ARG A 358 11.80 -10.56 -26.08
CA ARG A 358 11.44 -10.44 -27.51
C ARG A 358 10.54 -11.55 -28.02
N ALA A 359 10.31 -12.60 -27.23
CA ALA A 359 9.49 -13.72 -27.65
C ALA A 359 8.06 -13.26 -28.01
N PRO A 360 7.43 -13.86 -29.05
CA PRO A 360 6.04 -13.60 -29.33
C PRO A 360 5.16 -14.17 -28.21
N GLY A 361 4.22 -13.37 -27.70
CA GLY A 361 3.36 -13.79 -26.60
C GLY A 361 4.08 -13.93 -25.24
N LEU A 362 3.52 -14.77 -24.37
CA LEU A 362 4.05 -15.10 -23.05
C LEU A 362 4.96 -16.33 -23.11
N VAL A 363 6.07 -16.28 -22.40
CA VAL A 363 7.03 -17.38 -22.28
C VAL A 363 6.56 -18.39 -21.24
N TRP A 364 6.61 -19.66 -21.60
CA TRP A 364 6.17 -20.80 -20.79
C TRP A 364 7.17 -21.94 -20.91
N THR A 365 7.17 -22.88 -19.96
CA THR A 365 7.94 -24.14 -20.06
C THR A 365 7.00 -25.33 -20.04
N GLN A 366 7.17 -26.26 -20.98
CA GLN A 366 6.37 -27.48 -21.03
C GLN A 366 6.93 -28.59 -20.14
N SER A 367 8.25 -28.58 -19.88
CA SER A 367 8.91 -29.60 -19.09
C SER A 367 10.24 -29.13 -18.51
N GLY A 368 10.44 -29.38 -17.22
CA GLY A 368 11.68 -29.10 -16.52
C GLY A 368 11.72 -27.75 -15.82
N ASP A 369 12.85 -27.49 -15.16
CA ASP A 369 13.13 -26.22 -14.50
C ASP A 369 14.09 -25.42 -15.38
N VAL A 370 13.67 -24.24 -15.83
CA VAL A 370 14.50 -23.35 -16.65
C VAL A 370 14.79 -22.05 -15.90
N THR A 371 16.05 -21.66 -15.91
CA THR A 371 16.52 -20.41 -15.30
C THR A 371 16.68 -19.31 -16.35
N LEU A 372 16.14 -18.14 -16.05
CA LEU A 372 16.44 -16.88 -16.73
C LEU A 372 17.39 -16.07 -15.84
N ASP A 373 18.61 -15.86 -16.29
CA ASP A 373 19.58 -15.08 -15.54
C ASP A 373 19.37 -13.58 -15.80
N ALA A 374 18.91 -12.86 -14.77
CA ALA A 374 18.74 -11.41 -14.76
C ALA A 374 19.62 -10.75 -13.68
N THR A 375 20.70 -11.43 -13.27
CA THR A 375 21.70 -10.86 -12.36
C THR A 375 22.39 -9.66 -13.02
N GLY A 376 22.57 -8.56 -12.29
CA GLY A 376 23.14 -7.31 -12.81
C GLY A 376 22.19 -6.49 -13.70
N GLN A 377 20.93 -6.89 -13.83
CA GLN A 377 19.92 -6.16 -14.61
C GLN A 377 19.16 -5.16 -13.75
N ASP A 378 18.69 -4.09 -14.39
CA ASP A 378 17.84 -3.08 -13.75
C ASP A 378 16.49 -3.69 -13.28
N ASP A 379 15.97 -3.18 -12.16
CA ASP A 379 14.73 -3.67 -11.54
C ASP A 379 13.52 -3.59 -12.49
N LEU A 380 13.44 -2.58 -13.38
CA LEU A 380 12.37 -2.49 -14.36
C LEU A 380 12.54 -3.52 -15.48
N ALA A 381 13.77 -3.93 -15.81
CA ALA A 381 14.02 -5.02 -16.75
C ALA A 381 13.59 -6.37 -16.16
N VAL A 382 13.87 -6.60 -14.87
CA VAL A 382 13.35 -7.76 -14.12
C VAL A 382 11.83 -7.74 -14.08
N LEU A 383 11.21 -6.60 -13.80
CA LEU A 383 9.75 -6.46 -13.80
C LEU A 383 9.15 -6.74 -15.20
N ALA A 384 9.79 -6.25 -16.26
CA ALA A 384 9.39 -6.54 -17.63
C ALA A 384 9.49 -8.04 -17.96
N LEU A 385 10.53 -8.73 -17.49
CA LEU A 385 10.65 -10.18 -17.62
C LEU A 385 9.47 -10.88 -16.95
N LEU A 386 9.13 -10.51 -15.72
CA LEU A 386 7.98 -11.07 -15.01
C LEU A 386 6.66 -10.88 -15.78
N GLY A 387 6.51 -9.77 -16.52
CA GLY A 387 5.36 -9.52 -17.39
C GLY A 387 5.34 -10.33 -18.68
N ARG A 388 6.47 -10.93 -19.05
CA ARG A 388 6.62 -11.80 -20.21
C ARG A 388 6.49 -13.27 -19.89
N LEU A 389 6.53 -13.64 -18.61
CA LEU A 389 6.32 -15.02 -18.21
C LEU A 389 4.84 -15.32 -18.00
N TYR A 390 4.43 -16.49 -18.46
CA TYR A 390 3.13 -17.00 -18.11
C TYR A 390 3.11 -17.33 -16.61
N PRO A 391 2.15 -16.78 -15.83
CA PRO A 391 2.27 -16.66 -14.37
C PRO A 391 2.18 -17.98 -13.59
N GLU A 392 1.81 -19.10 -14.23
CA GLU A 392 1.81 -20.39 -13.55
C GLU A 392 3.26 -20.87 -13.37
N ASN A 393 3.66 -21.16 -12.13
CA ASN A 393 4.98 -21.69 -11.75
C ASN A 393 6.19 -20.77 -12.09
N VAL A 394 6.04 -19.46 -11.92
CA VAL A 394 7.17 -18.52 -11.94
C VAL A 394 7.73 -18.34 -10.53
N ALA A 395 9.05 -18.40 -10.40
CA ALA A 395 9.80 -18.12 -9.19
C ALA A 395 10.82 -17.00 -9.39
N LEU A 396 11.01 -16.17 -8.38
CA LEU A 396 12.05 -15.15 -8.29
C LEU A 396 12.98 -15.53 -7.15
N ARG A 397 14.27 -15.66 -7.46
CA ARG A 397 15.29 -16.17 -6.53
C ARG A 397 16.54 -15.28 -6.55
N PRO A 398 17.11 -14.93 -5.38
CA PRO A 398 18.39 -14.24 -5.33
C PRO A 398 19.54 -15.15 -5.81
N ALA A 399 20.47 -14.57 -6.57
CA ALA A 399 21.71 -15.23 -6.95
C ALA A 399 22.60 -15.46 -5.71
N ASP A 400 23.20 -16.64 -5.61
CA ASP A 400 24.14 -16.94 -4.52
C ASP A 400 25.49 -16.26 -4.80
N ARG A 401 25.90 -15.34 -3.91
CA ARG A 401 27.22 -14.67 -3.97
C ARG A 401 28.38 -15.63 -3.70
N SER A 402 28.10 -16.84 -3.20
CA SER A 402 29.09 -17.82 -2.74
C SER A 402 29.48 -18.85 -3.80
N ALA A 403 28.80 -18.88 -4.94
CA ALA A 403 29.03 -19.85 -6.02
C ALA A 403 30.27 -19.48 -6.87
N GLY A 404 31.43 -19.42 -6.24
CA GLY A 404 32.70 -19.51 -6.94
C GLY A 404 32.87 -20.91 -7.54
N ARG A 405 32.91 -20.99 -8.87
CA ARG A 405 33.39 -22.12 -9.69
C ARG A 405 32.74 -23.50 -9.45
N SER A 406 31.97 -23.90 -10.48
CA SER A 406 31.90 -25.25 -11.04
C SER A 406 31.67 -26.43 -10.08
N ALA A 407 30.46 -27.01 -10.14
CA ALA A 407 30.24 -28.40 -9.78
C ALA A 407 29.38 -29.08 -10.85
N ALA A 408 29.78 -30.29 -11.23
CA ALA A 408 29.16 -31.10 -12.25
C ALA A 408 27.74 -31.55 -11.84
N ARG A 409 26.84 -31.52 -12.83
CA ARG A 409 25.41 -31.86 -12.75
C ARG A 409 25.20 -33.34 -12.43
N THR A 410 24.28 -33.63 -11.50
CA THR A 410 23.51 -34.88 -11.52
C THR A 410 22.05 -34.53 -11.77
N ALA A 411 21.47 -35.15 -12.80
CA ALA A 411 20.05 -35.03 -13.11
C ALA A 411 19.28 -35.78 -12.01
N ALA A 412 18.70 -35.04 -11.07
CA ALA A 412 17.61 -35.57 -10.27
C ALA A 412 16.34 -35.47 -11.14
N ASP A 413 15.71 -36.61 -11.40
CA ASP A 413 14.37 -36.70 -11.99
C ASP A 413 13.39 -35.91 -11.11
N GLY A 414 13.12 -34.67 -11.51
CA GLY A 414 12.18 -33.79 -10.83
C GLY A 414 10.75 -34.16 -11.19
N THR A 415 10.07 -34.90 -10.32
CA THR A 415 8.61 -35.16 -10.39
C THR A 415 7.76 -33.94 -9.97
N GLY A 416 8.32 -32.72 -10.05
CA GLY A 416 7.63 -31.47 -9.75
C GLY A 416 6.99 -30.84 -10.99
N PRO A 417 6.01 -29.93 -10.83
CA PRO A 417 5.50 -29.14 -11.95
C PRO A 417 6.63 -28.30 -12.55
N SER A 418 6.65 -28.17 -13.88
CA SER A 418 7.66 -27.39 -14.61
C SER A 418 7.64 -25.92 -14.20
N ARG A 419 8.82 -25.31 -14.10
CA ARG A 419 9.01 -24.00 -13.45
C ARG A 419 9.99 -23.11 -14.20
N LEU A 420 9.66 -21.82 -14.23
CA LEU A 420 10.57 -20.76 -14.69
C LEU A 420 11.11 -20.00 -13.47
N THR A 421 12.42 -20.00 -13.30
CA THR A 421 13.08 -19.28 -12.21
C THR A 421 13.86 -18.09 -12.78
N ILE A 422 13.57 -16.87 -12.32
CA ILE A 422 14.40 -15.70 -12.59
C ILE A 422 15.42 -15.58 -11.46
N LEU A 423 16.72 -15.58 -11.82
CA LEU A 423 17.80 -15.22 -10.92
C LEU A 423 18.03 -13.72 -10.96
N VAL A 424 18.09 -13.08 -9.79
CA VAL A 424 18.32 -11.64 -9.65
C VAL A 424 19.36 -11.34 -8.59
N ASP A 425 19.89 -10.12 -8.58
CA ASP A 425 20.78 -9.70 -7.51
C ASP A 425 20.10 -9.84 -6.14
N PRO A 426 20.83 -10.31 -5.11
CA PRO A 426 20.30 -10.32 -3.76
C PRO A 426 20.04 -8.89 -3.30
N ALA A 427 19.00 -8.72 -2.49
CA ALA A 427 18.68 -7.43 -1.90
C ALA A 427 19.90 -6.84 -1.17
N PRO A 428 20.10 -5.50 -1.24
CA PRO A 428 21.13 -4.85 -0.43
C PRO A 428 20.86 -5.15 1.06
N ALA A 429 21.92 -5.43 1.82
CA ALA A 429 21.79 -5.62 3.26
C ALA A 429 21.36 -4.28 3.89
N HIS A 430 20.25 -4.30 4.62
CA HIS A 430 19.72 -3.14 5.35
C HIS A 430 20.36 -2.99 6.72
#